data_AF-T0ZCI9-F1
#
_entry.id   AF-T0ZCI9-F1
#
_cell.length_a   1.000
_cell.length_b   1.000
_cell.length_c   1.000
_cell.angle_alpha   90.00
_cell.angle_beta   90.00
_cell.angle_gamma   90.00
#
_symmetry.space_group_name_H-M   'P 1'
#
loop_
_entity.id
_entity.type
_entity.pdbx_description
1 polymer ?
#
loop_
_entity_poly.entity_id
_entity_poly.type
_entity_poly.pdbx_seq_one_letter_code
_entity_poly.pdbx_strand_id
1 'polypeptide(L)'
;FDIPGDATGDGSRSPNSVDSLTRSWIGSWYRRWKNTEIVLPEDFKSFEPMGGHRIQAASDVTEAGESCWALIWSYPHPEDESLLWQARIVFAQSPTTSEFALTLQLDSREMRFRPPELNLRSPRLVGQVASSLDCKVGPDKVVERAVPLRTAGIDDFVEHRLLNAERRLPAVTVSRRSFDEEFVIDPDRLARRLVGLAVVYSLSERGASYRLTDLMPPKLSCYNGAVRIYWPGFSRTDPPTRHPLYHPDIISRILLQGYSLEDRLFERLARVSAFRYVDGPITTKVLQASKNRLR
;
A
#
# COMPACT_ATOMS: atom_id res chain seq x y z
N PHE A 1 6.57 -3.36 -4.78
CA PHE A 1 5.84 -3.47 -6.05
C PHE A 1 6.84 -3.91 -7.10
N ASP A 2 6.45 -4.86 -7.92
CA ASP A 2 7.19 -5.30 -9.09
C ASP A 2 6.61 -4.54 -10.30
N ILE A 3 7.48 -3.95 -11.12
CA ILE A 3 7.12 -3.11 -12.26
C ILE A 3 7.85 -3.68 -13.50
N PRO A 4 7.16 -3.99 -14.60
CA PRO A 4 7.80 -4.48 -15.83
C PRO A 4 8.82 -3.47 -16.40
N GLY A 5 9.99 -3.95 -16.87
CA GLY A 5 11.08 -3.09 -17.35
C GLY A 5 10.73 -2.20 -18.55
N ASP A 6 9.86 -2.67 -19.43
CA ASP A 6 9.42 -1.96 -20.64
C ASP A 6 8.62 -0.67 -20.32
N ALA A 7 8.08 -0.57 -19.09
CA ALA A 7 7.30 0.57 -18.62
C ALA A 7 8.18 1.73 -18.11
N THR A 8 9.48 1.50 -17.92
CA THR A 8 10.42 2.49 -17.40
C THR A 8 11.32 3.02 -18.52
N GLY A 9 10.74 3.85 -19.41
CA GLY A 9 11.56 4.64 -20.35
C GLY A 9 12.63 5.44 -19.58
N ASP A 10 13.84 5.48 -20.13
CA ASP A 10 15.09 6.08 -19.59
C ASP A 10 14.94 6.77 -18.21
N GLY A 11 15.26 5.98 -17.18
CA GLY A 11 14.65 6.00 -15.84
C GLY A 11 14.99 7.15 -14.89
N SER A 12 15.21 8.38 -15.35
CA SER A 12 15.45 9.52 -14.43
C SER A 12 14.73 10.82 -14.75
N ARG A 13 14.10 10.98 -15.93
CA ARG A 13 13.58 12.30 -16.35
C ARG A 13 12.14 12.33 -16.87
N SER A 14 11.44 11.19 -16.87
CA SER A 14 10.01 11.18 -17.13
C SER A 14 9.26 11.84 -15.96
N PRO A 15 8.25 12.71 -16.22
CA PRO A 15 7.42 13.28 -15.14
C PRO A 15 6.68 12.20 -14.33
N ASN A 16 6.54 10.99 -14.89
CA ASN A 16 5.95 9.83 -14.24
C ASN A 16 6.99 8.88 -13.63
N SER A 17 8.27 9.26 -13.59
CA SER A 17 9.31 8.48 -12.90
C SER A 17 9.09 8.50 -11.38
N VAL A 18 9.56 7.45 -10.70
CA VAL A 18 9.44 7.35 -9.24
C VAL A 18 10.15 8.51 -8.52
N ASP A 19 11.31 8.96 -9.02
CA ASP A 19 12.00 10.13 -8.47
C ASP A 19 11.15 11.41 -8.61
N SER A 20 10.62 11.69 -9.81
CA SER A 20 9.76 12.86 -10.06
C SER A 20 8.49 12.85 -9.19
N LEU A 21 7.84 11.69 -9.06
CA LEU A 21 6.68 11.53 -8.19
C LEU A 21 7.04 11.73 -6.72
N THR A 22 8.21 11.23 -6.28
CA THR A 22 8.70 11.39 -4.91
C THR A 22 8.99 12.86 -4.60
N ARG A 23 9.71 13.57 -5.48
CA ARG A 23 10.00 14.99 -5.34
C ARG A 23 8.72 15.82 -5.26
N SER A 24 7.76 15.55 -6.14
CA SER A 24 6.45 16.22 -6.17
C SER A 24 5.65 15.98 -4.88
N TRP A 25 5.64 14.74 -4.38
CA TRP A 25 4.97 14.37 -3.14
C TRP A 25 5.56 15.11 -1.93
N ILE A 26 6.89 15.10 -1.79
CA ILE A 26 7.59 15.78 -0.70
C ILE A 26 7.35 17.30 -0.78
N GLY A 27 7.56 17.91 -1.95
CA GLY A 27 7.33 19.36 -2.15
C GLY A 27 5.88 19.76 -1.82
N SER A 28 4.90 18.97 -2.25
CA SER A 28 3.49 19.18 -1.93
C SER A 28 3.20 19.08 -0.43
N TRP A 29 3.90 18.21 0.29
CA TRP A 29 3.76 18.10 1.74
C TRP A 29 4.28 19.35 2.45
N TYR A 30 5.46 19.86 2.09
CA TYR A 30 6.01 21.08 2.70
C TYR A 30 5.14 22.29 2.42
N ARG A 31 4.66 22.44 1.18
CA ARG A 31 3.72 23.51 0.82
C ARG A 31 2.44 23.43 1.67
N ARG A 32 1.85 22.24 1.80
CA ARG A 32 0.58 22.04 2.49
C ARG A 32 0.68 22.18 4.01
N TRP A 33 1.72 21.63 4.63
CA TRP A 33 1.78 21.46 6.09
C TRP A 33 2.76 22.41 6.77
N LYS A 34 3.73 22.96 6.02
CA LYS A 34 4.73 23.89 6.54
C LYS A 34 4.68 25.25 5.84
N ASN A 35 3.73 25.46 4.91
CA ASN A 35 3.60 26.67 4.11
C ASN A 35 4.95 27.11 3.49
N THR A 36 5.76 26.14 3.07
CA THR A 36 7.11 26.37 2.57
C THR A 36 7.25 25.71 1.21
N GLU A 37 7.71 26.47 0.22
CA GLU A 37 8.11 25.89 -1.06
C GLU A 37 9.54 25.39 -0.95
N ILE A 38 9.76 24.13 -1.30
CA ILE A 38 11.10 23.55 -1.38
C ILE A 38 11.31 22.98 -2.77
N VAL A 39 12.52 23.15 -3.29
CA VAL A 39 12.99 22.51 -4.50
C VAL A 39 14.16 21.63 -4.11
N LEU A 40 13.99 20.32 -4.29
CA LEU A 40 15.05 19.36 -4.02
C LEU A 40 16.16 19.56 -5.07
N PRO A 41 17.42 19.78 -4.65
CA PRO A 41 18.52 19.94 -5.61
C PRO A 41 18.66 18.71 -6.51
N GLU A 42 19.30 18.89 -7.67
CA GLU A 42 19.77 17.77 -8.47
C GLU A 42 20.97 17.11 -7.77
N ASP A 43 21.08 15.78 -7.87
CA ASP A 43 22.23 14.99 -7.40
C ASP A 43 22.73 15.30 -5.96
N PHE A 44 21.81 15.46 -5.02
CA PHE A 44 22.15 15.70 -3.61
C PHE A 44 22.35 14.40 -2.82
N LYS A 45 23.28 14.42 -1.86
CA LYS A 45 23.41 13.34 -0.85
C LYS A 45 22.58 13.60 0.40
N SER A 46 22.50 14.86 0.82
CA SER A 46 21.73 15.30 1.98
C SER A 46 21.24 16.73 1.76
N PHE A 47 20.02 17.01 2.19
CA PHE A 47 19.36 18.30 2.10
C PHE A 47 18.52 18.53 3.35
N GLU A 48 18.68 19.69 3.98
CA GLU A 48 17.97 20.08 5.21
C GLU A 48 17.06 21.28 4.90
N PRO A 49 15.80 21.04 4.51
CA PRO A 49 14.90 22.13 4.11
C PRO A 49 14.50 23.05 5.27
N MET A 50 14.55 22.55 6.51
CA MET A 50 14.25 23.29 7.73
C MET A 50 14.81 22.56 8.96
N GLY A 51 14.84 23.24 10.11
CA GLY A 51 15.36 22.66 11.35
C GLY A 51 14.69 21.33 11.71
N GLY A 52 15.50 20.30 11.97
CA GLY A 52 15.04 18.95 12.32
C GLY A 52 14.50 18.11 11.16
N HIS A 53 14.39 18.68 9.96
CA HIS A 53 14.00 17.96 8.76
C HIS A 53 15.23 17.61 7.92
N ARG A 54 15.29 16.38 7.43
CA ARG A 54 16.41 15.93 6.61
C ARG A 54 15.93 15.00 5.50
N ILE A 55 16.46 15.22 4.31
CA ILE A 55 16.23 14.41 3.13
C ILE A 55 17.59 13.91 2.65
N GLN A 56 17.77 12.61 2.55
CA GLN A 56 19.00 11.99 2.09
C GLN A 56 18.70 11.15 0.88
N ALA A 57 19.56 11.21 -0.14
CA ALA A 57 19.45 10.37 -1.31
C ALA A 57 20.78 9.66 -1.56
N ALA A 58 20.68 8.42 -2.01
CA ALA A 58 21.81 7.61 -2.41
C ALA A 58 21.42 6.80 -3.64
N SER A 59 22.35 6.65 -4.56
CA SER A 59 22.23 5.74 -5.68
C SER A 59 23.44 4.81 -5.71
N ASP A 60 23.22 3.58 -6.15
CA ASP A 60 24.31 2.66 -6.44
C ASP A 60 23.96 1.79 -7.66
N VAL A 61 24.99 1.31 -8.34
CA VAL A 61 24.91 0.47 -9.53
C VAL A 61 25.91 -0.67 -9.41
N THR A 62 25.49 -1.87 -9.78
CA THR A 62 26.31 -3.07 -9.84
C THR A 62 27.05 -3.16 -11.18
N GLU A 63 28.10 -3.99 -11.25
CA GLU A 63 28.83 -4.23 -12.51
C GLU A 63 27.94 -4.87 -13.61
N ALA A 64 26.92 -5.63 -13.19
CA ALA A 64 25.95 -6.26 -14.09
C ALA A 64 24.85 -5.29 -14.58
N GLY A 65 24.91 -4.01 -14.19
CA GLY A 65 24.00 -2.95 -14.66
C GLY A 65 22.71 -2.82 -13.86
N GLU A 66 22.51 -3.58 -12.78
CA GLU A 66 21.39 -3.30 -11.87
C GLU A 66 21.67 -2.05 -11.03
N SER A 67 20.67 -1.19 -10.90
CA SER A 67 20.75 0.07 -10.17
C SER A 67 19.75 0.12 -9.02
N CYS A 68 20.06 0.92 -8.01
CA CYS A 68 19.16 1.23 -6.91
C CYS A 68 19.29 2.71 -6.57
N TRP A 69 18.16 3.39 -6.47
CA TRP A 69 18.02 4.72 -5.90
C TRP A 69 17.19 4.64 -4.62
N ALA A 70 17.67 5.27 -3.56
CA ALA A 70 17.00 5.33 -2.29
C ALA A 70 16.95 6.77 -1.79
N LEU A 71 15.79 7.17 -1.27
CA LEU A 71 15.58 8.45 -0.61
C LEU A 71 15.00 8.21 0.78
N ILE A 72 15.60 8.82 1.79
CA ILE A 72 15.11 8.84 3.17
C ILE A 72 14.70 10.27 3.49
N TRP A 73 13.43 10.45 3.81
CA TRP A 73 12.90 11.73 4.26
C TRP A 73 12.46 11.61 5.72
N SER A 74 13.06 12.43 6.57
CA SER A 74 12.81 12.45 8.01
C SER A 74 12.36 13.82 8.49
N TYR A 75 11.46 13.84 9.48
CA TYR A 75 10.96 15.07 10.10
C TYR A 75 10.37 14.81 11.50
N PRO A 76 10.36 15.80 12.41
CA PRO A 76 9.80 15.64 13.74
C PRO A 76 8.29 15.39 13.71
N HIS A 77 7.78 14.58 14.63
CA HIS A 77 6.33 14.40 14.79
C HIS A 77 5.69 15.73 15.22
N PRO A 78 4.56 16.14 14.61
CA PRO A 78 3.98 17.47 14.82
C PRO A 78 3.52 17.72 16.27
N GLU A 79 3.15 16.68 17.00
CA GLU A 79 2.60 16.75 18.36
C GLU A 79 3.56 16.14 19.41
N ASP A 80 4.68 15.58 18.98
CA ASP A 80 5.61 14.88 19.88
C ASP A 80 7.06 14.98 19.38
N GLU A 81 7.77 16.01 19.81
CA GLU A 81 9.15 16.25 19.35
C GLU A 81 10.15 15.12 19.72
N SER A 82 9.77 14.23 20.65
CA SER A 82 10.55 13.03 20.98
C SER A 82 10.45 11.93 19.91
N LEU A 83 9.58 12.09 18.91
CA LEU A 83 9.39 11.16 17.81
C LEU A 83 9.84 11.77 16.48
N LEU A 84 10.40 10.93 15.62
CA LEU A 84 10.88 11.30 14.28
C LEU A 84 10.21 10.39 13.25
N TRP A 85 9.42 10.98 12.36
CA TRP A 85 8.93 10.26 11.18
C TRP A 85 10.08 10.05 10.21
N GLN A 86 10.14 8.86 9.62
CA GLN A 86 10.98 8.57 8.46
C GLN A 86 10.16 7.86 7.38
N ALA A 87 10.23 8.39 6.16
CA ALA A 87 9.76 7.73 4.96
C ALA A 87 10.97 7.31 4.12
N ARG A 88 11.15 6.01 3.94
CA ARG A 88 12.18 5.45 3.07
C ARG A 88 11.55 4.99 1.77
N ILE A 89 11.99 5.57 0.67
CA ILE A 89 11.58 5.26 -0.69
C ILE A 89 12.76 4.57 -1.36
N VAL A 90 12.51 3.41 -1.97
CA VAL A 90 13.51 2.66 -2.70
C VAL A 90 12.95 2.31 -4.06
N PHE A 91 13.77 2.54 -5.09
CA PHE A 91 13.51 2.15 -6.45
C PHE A 91 14.74 1.45 -7.00
N ALA A 92 14.60 0.18 -7.33
CA ALA A 92 15.69 -0.61 -7.91
C ALA A 92 15.29 -1.10 -9.30
N GLN A 93 16.26 -1.22 -10.20
CA GLN A 93 16.01 -1.58 -11.59
C GLN A 93 17.04 -2.60 -12.07
N SER A 94 16.56 -3.52 -12.89
CA SER A 94 17.32 -4.42 -13.73
C SER A 94 16.87 -4.24 -15.19
N PRO A 95 17.57 -4.81 -16.17
CA PRO A 95 17.15 -4.70 -17.57
C PRO A 95 15.73 -5.22 -17.88
N THR A 96 15.16 -6.09 -17.04
CA THR A 96 13.87 -6.75 -17.29
C THR A 96 12.76 -6.32 -16.32
N THR A 97 13.11 -5.89 -15.13
CA THR A 97 12.15 -5.61 -14.05
C THR A 97 12.65 -4.50 -13.12
N SER A 98 11.72 -3.75 -12.55
CA SER A 98 11.96 -2.73 -11.54
C SER A 98 11.19 -3.04 -10.26
N GLU A 99 11.73 -2.62 -9.13
CA GLU A 99 11.17 -2.78 -7.79
C GLU A 99 10.94 -1.41 -7.16
N PHE A 100 9.78 -1.22 -6.57
CA PHE A 100 9.46 -0.04 -5.76
C PHE A 100 9.05 -0.44 -4.35
N ALA A 101 9.58 0.25 -3.35
CA ALA A 101 9.17 0.11 -1.96
C ALA A 101 9.06 1.47 -1.28
N LEU A 102 8.07 1.59 -0.40
CA LEU A 102 7.93 2.71 0.53
C LEU A 102 7.70 2.14 1.93
N THR A 103 8.61 2.46 2.84
CA THR A 103 8.50 2.10 4.26
C THR A 103 8.33 3.36 5.10
N LEU A 104 7.37 3.32 6.02
CA LEU A 104 7.21 4.35 7.05
C LEU A 104 7.76 3.81 8.37
N GLN A 105 8.58 4.61 9.03
CA GLN A 105 9.16 4.33 10.33
C GLN A 105 8.91 5.51 11.26
N LEU A 106 8.80 5.22 12.54
CA LEU A 106 8.70 6.21 13.60
C LEU A 106 9.79 5.88 14.62
N ASP A 107 10.80 6.74 14.69
CA ASP A 107 11.91 6.58 15.61
C ASP A 107 11.69 7.39 16.88
N SER A 108 12.11 6.85 18.01
CA SER A 108 12.19 7.60 19.27
C SER A 108 13.56 8.28 19.37
N ARG A 109 13.55 9.60 19.60
CA ARG A 109 14.74 10.41 19.87
C ARG A 109 15.12 10.40 21.35
N GLU A 110 14.17 10.02 22.20
CA GLU A 110 14.34 9.89 23.65
C GLU A 110 13.66 8.61 24.13
N MET A 111 14.21 8.01 25.19
CA MET A 111 13.61 6.82 25.80
C MET A 111 12.46 7.23 26.73
N ARG A 112 11.22 7.27 26.20
CA ARG A 112 10.00 7.54 26.95
C ARG A 112 8.98 6.41 26.78
N PHE A 113 8.58 5.78 27.88
CA PHE A 113 7.58 4.71 27.89
C PHE A 113 6.17 5.26 27.92
N ARG A 114 5.68 5.76 26.77
CA ARG A 114 4.28 6.15 26.56
C ARG A 114 3.78 5.69 25.19
N PRO A 115 2.50 5.36 25.01
CA PRO A 115 1.94 5.08 23.69
C PRO A 115 2.08 6.32 22.79
N PRO A 116 2.66 6.20 21.58
CA PRO A 116 2.66 7.30 20.63
C PRO A 116 1.25 7.47 20.03
N GLU A 117 0.82 8.71 19.85
CA GLU A 117 -0.37 9.00 19.05
C GLU A 117 -0.02 8.82 17.57
N LEU A 118 -0.55 7.76 16.96
CA LEU A 118 -0.23 7.36 15.59
C LEU A 118 -1.42 7.58 14.66
N ASN A 119 -1.41 8.67 13.91
CA ASN A 119 -2.35 8.88 12.80
C ASN A 119 -1.73 8.44 11.47
N LEU A 120 -1.63 7.12 11.27
CA LEU A 120 -1.08 6.57 10.04
C LEU A 120 -2.04 6.80 8.87
N ARG A 121 -1.49 7.33 7.77
CA ARG A 121 -2.23 7.45 6.51
C ARG A 121 -1.41 6.88 5.37
N SER A 122 -2.11 6.27 4.40
CA SER A 122 -1.49 5.84 3.15
C SER A 122 -0.79 7.02 2.48
N PRO A 123 0.54 6.96 2.28
CA PRO A 123 1.27 8.00 1.56
C PRO A 123 0.72 8.14 0.14
N ARG A 124 0.45 9.38 -0.28
CA ARG A 124 -0.08 9.66 -1.63
C ARG A 124 0.80 9.11 -2.74
N LEU A 125 2.10 9.05 -2.51
CA LEU A 125 3.08 8.49 -3.43
C LEU A 125 2.73 7.05 -3.85
N VAL A 126 2.18 6.23 -2.96
CA VAL A 126 1.82 4.83 -3.28
C VAL A 126 0.74 4.79 -4.36
N GLY A 127 -0.30 5.62 -4.23
CA GLY A 127 -1.34 5.76 -5.26
C GLY A 127 -0.78 6.31 -6.56
N GLN A 128 -0.03 7.43 -6.49
CA GLN A 128 0.60 8.04 -7.67
C GLN A 128 1.42 7.03 -8.47
N VAL A 129 2.30 6.27 -7.81
CA VAL A 129 3.10 5.21 -8.45
C VAL A 129 2.22 4.12 -9.05
N ALA A 130 1.22 3.63 -8.31
CA ALA A 130 0.30 2.60 -8.80
C ALA A 130 -0.56 3.06 -10.00
N SER A 131 -0.88 4.35 -10.08
CA SER A 131 -1.64 4.93 -11.20
C SER A 131 -0.78 5.18 -12.44
N SER A 132 0.50 5.49 -12.24
CA SER A 132 1.43 5.86 -13.31
C SER A 132 2.14 4.65 -13.93
N LEU A 133 2.28 3.54 -13.20
CA LEU A 133 3.07 2.37 -13.59
C LEU A 133 2.27 1.07 -13.43
N ASP A 134 2.54 0.05 -14.25
CA ASP A 134 1.90 -1.27 -14.13
C ASP A 134 2.46 -2.07 -12.93
N CYS A 135 2.09 -1.65 -11.72
CA CYS A 135 2.60 -2.19 -10.47
C CYS A 135 1.90 -3.51 -10.09
N LYS A 136 2.69 -4.49 -9.64
CA LYS A 136 2.20 -5.77 -9.11
C LYS A 136 2.79 -6.09 -7.74
N VAL A 137 2.12 -6.97 -7.00
CA VAL A 137 2.61 -7.60 -5.76
C VAL A 137 2.25 -9.08 -5.83
N GLY A 138 3.24 -9.92 -6.16
CA GLY A 138 2.95 -11.30 -6.56
C GLY A 138 2.06 -11.30 -7.82
N PRO A 139 0.98 -12.11 -7.88
CA PRO A 139 0.08 -12.15 -9.05
C PRO A 139 -0.88 -10.95 -9.13
N ASP A 140 -0.98 -10.13 -8.08
CA ASP A 140 -1.99 -9.09 -8.00
C ASP A 140 -1.51 -7.75 -8.53
N LYS A 141 -2.33 -7.11 -9.37
CA LYS A 141 -2.12 -5.74 -9.81
C LYS A 141 -2.49 -4.78 -8.70
N VAL A 142 -1.64 -3.80 -8.45
CA VAL A 142 -1.93 -2.71 -7.51
C VAL A 142 -2.77 -1.68 -8.22
N VAL A 143 -4.00 -1.48 -7.76
CA VAL A 143 -4.97 -0.56 -8.37
C VAL A 143 -5.61 0.33 -7.32
N GLU A 144 -5.94 1.56 -7.71
CA GLU A 144 -6.63 2.53 -6.85
C GLU A 144 -8.16 2.42 -6.90
N ARG A 145 -8.71 1.60 -7.80
CA ARG A 145 -10.16 1.39 -7.94
C ARG A 145 -10.54 -0.02 -7.54
N ALA A 146 -11.76 -0.17 -7.02
CA ALA A 146 -12.31 -1.48 -6.74
C ALA A 146 -12.52 -2.23 -8.06
N VAL A 147 -12.16 -3.51 -8.07
CA VAL A 147 -12.38 -4.40 -9.20
C VAL A 147 -13.83 -4.88 -9.15
N PRO A 148 -14.68 -4.51 -10.14
CA PRO A 148 -16.07 -4.94 -10.14
C PRO A 148 -16.17 -6.44 -10.45
N LEU A 149 -16.83 -7.19 -9.57
CA LEU A 149 -17.16 -8.60 -9.76
C LEU A 149 -18.66 -8.77 -10.03
N ARG A 150 -18.98 -9.17 -11.26
CA ARG A 150 -20.32 -9.65 -11.64
C ARG A 150 -20.44 -11.15 -11.39
N THR A 151 -21.65 -11.67 -11.36
CA THR A 151 -21.95 -13.10 -11.08
C THR A 151 -21.11 -14.03 -11.96
N ALA A 152 -20.99 -13.74 -13.26
CA ALA A 152 -20.23 -14.54 -14.21
C ALA A 152 -18.72 -14.62 -13.93
N GLY A 153 -18.15 -13.68 -13.16
CA GLY A 153 -16.72 -13.64 -12.82
C GLY A 153 -16.39 -14.19 -11.44
N ILE A 154 -17.39 -14.64 -10.67
CA ILE A 154 -17.17 -15.07 -9.28
C ILE A 154 -16.41 -16.39 -9.21
N ASP A 155 -16.69 -17.33 -10.10
CA ASP A 155 -15.96 -18.60 -10.20
C ASP A 155 -14.46 -18.39 -10.42
N ASP A 156 -14.10 -17.59 -11.43
CA ASP A 156 -12.70 -17.23 -11.72
C ASP A 156 -12.06 -16.51 -10.54
N PHE A 157 -12.77 -15.56 -9.93
CA PHE A 157 -12.29 -14.88 -8.74
C PHE A 157 -11.98 -15.85 -7.59
N VAL A 158 -12.87 -16.80 -7.29
CA VAL A 158 -12.65 -17.75 -6.19
C VAL A 158 -11.49 -18.70 -6.50
N GLU A 159 -11.52 -19.36 -7.66
CA GLU A 159 -10.56 -20.43 -7.99
C GLU A 159 -9.17 -19.89 -8.31
N HIS A 160 -9.07 -18.75 -9.02
CA HIS A 160 -7.80 -18.26 -9.56
C HIS A 160 -7.24 -17.03 -8.84
N ARG A 161 -8.04 -16.33 -8.03
CA ARG A 161 -7.57 -15.17 -7.24
C ARG A 161 -7.60 -15.43 -5.74
N LEU A 162 -8.73 -15.88 -5.21
CA LEU A 162 -8.93 -15.99 -3.77
C LEU A 162 -8.13 -17.15 -3.18
N LEU A 163 -8.19 -18.32 -3.83
CA LEU A 163 -7.48 -19.56 -3.47
C LEU A 163 -6.04 -19.63 -3.99
N ASN A 164 -5.59 -18.63 -4.73
CA ASN A 164 -4.22 -18.60 -5.25
C ASN A 164 -3.22 -18.46 -4.09
N ALA A 165 -2.38 -19.49 -3.90
CA ALA A 165 -1.38 -19.54 -2.85
C ALA A 165 -0.24 -18.51 -3.04
N GLU A 166 0.01 -18.07 -4.28
CA GLU A 166 1.04 -17.07 -4.61
C GLU A 166 0.58 -15.63 -4.32
N ARG A 167 -0.70 -15.44 -4.00
CA ARG A 167 -1.23 -14.13 -3.63
C ARG A 167 -0.51 -13.59 -2.39
N ARG A 168 -0.04 -12.35 -2.48
CA ARG A 168 0.69 -11.67 -1.39
C ARG A 168 -0.12 -10.55 -0.74
N LEU A 169 -1.15 -10.03 -1.43
CA LEU A 169 -2.05 -9.01 -0.88
C LEU A 169 -3.37 -9.62 -0.39
N PRO A 170 -3.96 -9.12 0.71
CA PRO A 170 -5.33 -9.41 1.07
C PRO A 170 -6.30 -9.02 -0.06
N ALA A 171 -7.33 -9.86 -0.27
CA ALA A 171 -8.49 -9.50 -1.08
C ALA A 171 -9.59 -8.97 -0.15
N VAL A 172 -10.13 -7.79 -0.44
CA VAL A 172 -11.20 -7.16 0.35
C VAL A 172 -12.46 -7.09 -0.48
N THR A 173 -13.48 -7.88 -0.16
CA THR A 173 -14.74 -7.85 -0.89
C THR A 173 -15.74 -6.93 -0.20
N VAL A 174 -16.42 -6.09 -0.98
CA VAL A 174 -17.52 -5.22 -0.53
C VAL A 174 -18.79 -5.67 -1.23
N SER A 175 -19.83 -5.99 -0.46
CA SER A 175 -21.12 -6.45 -0.97
C SER A 175 -22.19 -5.36 -0.92
N ARG A 176 -23.18 -5.44 -1.82
CA ARG A 176 -24.38 -4.59 -1.79
C ARG A 176 -25.38 -5.11 -0.74
N ARG A 177 -26.19 -4.23 -0.17
CA ARG A 177 -27.30 -4.58 0.73
C ARG A 177 -28.40 -5.29 -0.04
N SER A 178 -29.10 -6.22 0.60
CA SER A 178 -30.12 -7.03 -0.09
C SER A 178 -31.44 -6.30 -0.35
N PHE A 179 -31.72 -5.17 0.32
CA PHE A 179 -33.02 -4.50 0.19
C PHE A 179 -33.03 -3.38 -0.85
N ASP A 180 -31.94 -2.62 -1.00
CA ASP A 180 -31.82 -1.48 -1.93
C ASP A 180 -30.68 -1.65 -2.94
N GLU A 181 -29.91 -2.74 -2.84
CA GLU A 181 -28.73 -3.00 -3.68
C GLU A 181 -27.66 -1.91 -3.62
N GLU A 182 -27.61 -1.13 -2.54
CA GLU A 182 -26.58 -0.11 -2.35
C GLU A 182 -25.39 -0.62 -1.54
N PHE A 183 -24.22 -0.02 -1.76
CA PHE A 183 -23.06 -0.26 -0.90
C PHE A 183 -23.18 0.54 0.39
N VAL A 184 -22.82 -0.08 1.53
CA VAL A 184 -22.75 0.64 2.83
C VAL A 184 -21.58 1.61 2.86
N ILE A 185 -20.51 1.29 2.13
CA ILE A 185 -19.31 2.13 1.97
C ILE A 185 -18.92 2.18 0.50
N ASP A 186 -18.35 3.29 0.05
CA ASP A 186 -17.85 3.43 -1.32
C ASP A 186 -16.63 2.50 -1.55
N PRO A 187 -16.74 1.49 -2.44
CA PRO A 187 -15.63 0.57 -2.71
C PRO A 187 -14.39 1.25 -3.30
N ASP A 188 -14.55 2.29 -4.13
CA ASP A 188 -13.44 3.01 -4.76
C ASP A 188 -12.72 3.91 -3.75
N ARG A 189 -13.46 4.48 -2.77
CA ARG A 189 -12.85 5.18 -1.64
C ARG A 189 -12.04 4.23 -0.77
N LEU A 190 -12.55 3.01 -0.52
CA LEU A 190 -11.81 1.99 0.20
C LEU A 190 -10.57 1.54 -0.58
N ALA A 191 -10.67 1.32 -1.89
CA ALA A 191 -9.55 0.93 -2.74
C ALA A 191 -8.41 1.94 -2.69
N ARG A 192 -8.70 3.24 -2.87
CA ARG A 192 -7.71 4.31 -2.73
C ARG A 192 -7.07 4.35 -1.34
N ARG A 193 -7.86 4.08 -0.30
CA ARG A 193 -7.32 4.07 1.08
C ARG A 193 -6.37 2.90 1.31
N LEU A 194 -6.64 1.75 0.70
CA LEU A 194 -5.90 0.50 0.89
C LEU A 194 -4.89 0.19 -0.23
N VAL A 195 -4.67 1.09 -1.18
CA VAL A 195 -3.73 0.90 -2.30
C VAL A 195 -2.35 0.47 -1.78
N GLY A 196 -1.81 -0.61 -2.35
CA GLY A 196 -0.55 -1.22 -1.93
C GLY A 196 -0.63 -2.14 -0.70
N LEU A 197 -1.76 -2.15 0.02
CA LEU A 197 -2.00 -3.01 1.19
C LEU A 197 -3.07 -4.08 0.96
N ALA A 198 -3.99 -3.89 0.01
CA ALA A 198 -4.98 -4.87 -0.40
C ALA A 198 -5.53 -4.57 -1.80
N VAL A 199 -6.17 -5.57 -2.42
CA VAL A 199 -7.01 -5.37 -3.61
C VAL A 199 -8.46 -5.40 -3.18
N VAL A 200 -9.22 -4.36 -3.53
CA VAL A 200 -10.65 -4.26 -3.20
C VAL A 200 -11.48 -4.76 -4.39
N TYR A 201 -12.46 -5.60 -4.11
CA TYR A 201 -13.40 -6.17 -5.08
C TYR A 201 -14.83 -5.77 -4.69
N SER A 202 -15.59 -5.22 -5.63
CA SER A 202 -16.98 -4.84 -5.41
C SER A 202 -17.92 -5.88 -6.03
N LEU A 203 -18.70 -6.57 -5.20
CA LEU A 203 -19.72 -7.51 -5.66
C LEU A 203 -20.84 -6.67 -6.29
N SER A 204 -20.82 -6.58 -7.61
CA SER A 204 -21.46 -5.53 -8.38
C SER A 204 -22.98 -5.68 -8.47
N GLU A 205 -23.50 -6.87 -8.16
CA GLU A 205 -24.91 -7.22 -8.21
C GLU A 205 -25.24 -8.29 -7.16
N ARG A 206 -26.52 -8.47 -6.84
CA ARG A 206 -26.96 -9.45 -5.84
C ARG A 206 -26.51 -10.88 -6.16
N GLY A 207 -26.59 -11.28 -7.43
CA GLY A 207 -26.16 -12.61 -7.88
C GLY A 207 -24.70 -12.92 -7.57
N ALA A 208 -23.83 -11.92 -7.54
CA ALA A 208 -22.41 -12.10 -7.22
C ALA A 208 -22.20 -12.56 -5.76
N SER A 209 -23.00 -12.04 -4.82
CA SER A 209 -22.92 -12.46 -3.40
C SER A 209 -23.48 -13.85 -3.18
N TYR A 210 -24.55 -14.22 -3.89
CA TYR A 210 -25.10 -15.58 -3.84
C TYR A 210 -24.12 -16.58 -4.44
N ARG A 211 -23.61 -16.31 -5.64
CA ARG A 211 -22.62 -17.20 -6.29
C ARG A 211 -21.38 -17.37 -5.44
N LEU A 212 -20.91 -16.31 -4.78
CA LEU A 212 -19.78 -16.41 -3.84
C LEU A 212 -20.10 -17.37 -2.69
N THR A 213 -21.32 -17.29 -2.16
CA THR A 213 -21.83 -18.17 -1.08
C THR A 213 -21.99 -19.62 -1.54
N ASP A 214 -22.30 -19.88 -2.81
CA ASP A 214 -22.40 -21.24 -3.34
C ASP A 214 -21.03 -21.93 -3.47
N LEU A 215 -19.96 -21.14 -3.67
CA LEU A 215 -18.60 -21.65 -3.90
C LEU A 215 -17.74 -21.81 -2.64
N MET A 216 -18.25 -21.37 -1.47
CA MET A 216 -17.53 -21.43 -0.20
C MET A 216 -18.50 -21.58 0.98
N PRO A 217 -18.07 -22.10 2.15
CA PRO A 217 -18.96 -22.19 3.30
C PRO A 217 -19.61 -20.83 3.62
N PRO A 218 -20.91 -20.77 3.97
CA PRO A 218 -21.61 -19.50 4.19
C PRO A 218 -20.93 -18.58 5.21
N LYS A 219 -20.30 -19.17 6.24
CA LYS A 219 -19.53 -18.44 7.25
C LYS A 219 -18.25 -17.80 6.71
N LEU A 220 -17.82 -18.16 5.51
CA LEU A 220 -16.68 -17.57 4.81
C LEU A 220 -17.06 -16.57 3.72
N SER A 221 -18.36 -16.41 3.42
CA SER A 221 -18.85 -15.51 2.36
C SER A 221 -18.92 -14.03 2.79
N CYS A 222 -19.16 -13.14 1.82
CA CYS A 222 -19.42 -11.71 2.00
C CYS A 222 -20.75 -11.34 1.32
N TYR A 223 -21.70 -10.80 2.09
CA TYR A 223 -23.06 -10.56 1.63
C TYR A 223 -23.76 -9.45 2.41
N ASN A 224 -24.88 -8.97 1.86
CA ASN A 224 -25.80 -8.02 2.50
C ASN A 224 -25.11 -6.79 3.09
N GLY A 225 -24.37 -6.03 2.27
CA GLY A 225 -23.73 -4.79 2.69
C GLY A 225 -22.46 -4.98 3.53
N ALA A 226 -22.01 -6.21 3.72
CA ALA A 226 -20.81 -6.50 4.50
C ALA A 226 -19.52 -6.21 3.71
N VAL A 227 -18.43 -6.06 4.47
CA VAL A 227 -17.05 -5.96 3.98
C VAL A 227 -16.24 -7.11 4.60
N ARG A 228 -15.51 -7.87 3.78
CA ARG A 228 -14.72 -9.01 4.26
C ARG A 228 -13.27 -8.92 3.81
N ILE A 229 -12.34 -9.27 4.70
CA ILE A 229 -10.92 -9.42 4.38
C ILE A 229 -10.60 -10.92 4.22
N TYR A 230 -10.05 -11.28 3.07
CA TYR A 230 -9.44 -12.58 2.82
C TYR A 230 -7.92 -12.46 2.76
N TRP A 231 -7.23 -12.87 3.82
CA TRP A 231 -5.76 -12.89 3.86
C TRP A 231 -5.16 -13.87 2.85
N PRO A 232 -3.89 -13.67 2.45
CA PRO A 232 -3.08 -14.68 1.75
C PRO A 232 -3.12 -16.05 2.42
N GLY A 233 -3.05 -17.11 1.61
CA GLY A 233 -3.20 -18.49 2.08
C GLY A 233 -4.60 -18.80 2.60
N PHE A 234 -5.63 -18.22 1.97
CA PHE A 234 -7.04 -18.50 2.27
C PHE A 234 -7.39 -19.92 1.82
N SER A 235 -8.14 -20.62 2.67
CA SER A 235 -8.73 -21.93 2.39
C SER A 235 -10.24 -21.92 2.68
N ARG A 236 -10.99 -22.74 1.94
CA ARG A 236 -12.41 -23.02 2.21
C ARG A 236 -12.65 -23.66 3.59
N THR A 237 -11.62 -24.24 4.19
CA THR A 237 -11.70 -24.87 5.52
C THR A 237 -11.24 -23.94 6.65
N ASP A 238 -10.84 -22.71 6.35
CA ASP A 238 -10.35 -21.78 7.37
C ASP A 238 -11.43 -21.40 8.39
N PRO A 239 -11.06 -21.19 9.66
CA PRO A 239 -11.98 -20.61 10.62
C PRO A 239 -12.36 -19.18 10.20
N PRO A 240 -13.65 -18.79 10.24
CA PRO A 240 -14.10 -17.46 9.82
C PRO A 240 -13.39 -16.29 10.53
N THR A 241 -12.96 -16.49 11.77
CA THR A 241 -12.24 -15.48 12.57
C THR A 241 -10.90 -15.08 11.97
N ARG A 242 -10.27 -15.97 11.18
CA ARG A 242 -9.05 -15.66 10.42
C ARG A 242 -9.33 -14.65 9.30
N HIS A 243 -10.56 -14.57 8.79
CA HIS A 243 -10.97 -13.73 7.66
C HIS A 243 -12.10 -12.76 8.07
N PRO A 244 -11.76 -11.64 8.75
CA PRO A 244 -12.72 -10.76 9.39
C PRO A 244 -13.84 -10.28 8.46
N LEU A 245 -15.07 -10.38 8.96
CA LEU A 245 -16.28 -9.88 8.32
C LEU A 245 -16.83 -8.69 9.13
N TYR A 246 -17.09 -7.59 8.45
CA TYR A 246 -17.71 -6.39 8.99
C TYR A 246 -19.13 -6.31 8.45
N HIS A 247 -20.09 -6.74 9.27
CA HIS A 247 -21.51 -6.61 8.94
C HIS A 247 -21.95 -5.14 8.94
N PRO A 248 -23.03 -4.79 8.21
CA PRO A 248 -23.58 -3.43 8.20
C PRO A 248 -23.75 -2.83 9.59
N ASP A 249 -24.21 -3.59 10.59
CA ASP A 249 -24.39 -3.07 11.96
C ASP A 249 -23.09 -2.63 12.62
N ILE A 250 -22.00 -3.37 12.35
CA ILE A 250 -20.66 -3.01 12.83
C ILE A 250 -20.20 -1.74 12.11
N ILE A 251 -20.40 -1.67 10.79
CA ILE A 251 -20.02 -0.51 9.99
C ILE A 251 -20.79 0.74 10.44
N SER A 252 -22.11 0.63 10.59
CA SER A 252 -22.97 1.72 11.09
C SER A 252 -22.52 2.21 12.47
N ARG A 253 -22.17 1.31 13.39
CA ARG A 253 -21.65 1.69 14.71
C ARG A 253 -20.34 2.47 14.62
N ILE A 254 -19.44 2.08 13.71
CA ILE A 254 -18.18 2.79 13.45
C ILE A 254 -18.47 4.21 12.96
N LEU A 255 -19.38 4.35 11.99
CA LEU A 255 -19.75 5.63 11.40
C LEU A 255 -20.44 6.56 12.42
N LEU A 256 -21.34 6.03 13.25
CA LEU A 256 -22.03 6.79 14.30
C LEU A 256 -21.08 7.33 15.38
N GLN A 257 -19.93 6.68 15.58
CA GLN A 257 -18.88 7.14 16.49
C GLN A 257 -17.95 8.18 15.82
N GLY A 258 -18.22 8.60 14.59
CA GLY A 258 -17.39 9.54 13.83
C GLY A 258 -16.13 8.93 13.23
N TYR A 259 -15.98 7.59 13.26
CA TYR A 259 -14.84 6.90 12.67
C TYR A 259 -15.12 6.43 11.24
N SER A 260 -14.06 6.19 10.48
CA SER A 260 -14.12 5.61 9.13
C SER A 260 -13.77 4.12 9.17
N LEU A 261 -14.52 3.29 8.43
CA LEU A 261 -14.14 1.89 8.23
C LEU A 261 -12.83 1.81 7.43
N GLU A 262 -12.68 2.66 6.42
CA GLU A 262 -11.48 2.72 5.57
C GLU A 262 -10.22 2.98 6.40
N ASP A 263 -10.27 3.92 7.37
CA ASP A 263 -9.16 4.18 8.30
C ASP A 263 -8.89 2.99 9.22
N ARG A 264 -9.93 2.36 9.77
CA ARG A 264 -9.78 1.18 10.63
C ARG A 264 -9.16 0.00 9.89
N LEU A 265 -9.58 -0.24 8.64
CA LEU A 265 -9.00 -1.29 7.82
C LEU A 265 -7.56 -0.95 7.44
N PHE A 266 -7.29 0.31 7.07
CA PHE A 266 -5.93 0.77 6.77
C PHE A 266 -4.99 0.55 7.95
N GLU A 267 -5.34 1.02 9.16
CA GLU A 267 -4.52 0.83 10.36
C GLU A 267 -4.25 -0.64 10.65
N ARG A 268 -5.27 -1.50 10.50
CA ARG A 268 -5.11 -2.94 10.66
C ARG A 268 -4.12 -3.52 9.65
N LEU A 269 -4.28 -3.22 8.36
CA LEU A 269 -3.41 -3.76 7.32
C LEU A 269 -1.98 -3.21 7.42
N ALA A 270 -1.83 -1.91 7.73
CA ALA A 270 -0.53 -1.26 7.90
C ALA A 270 0.27 -1.86 9.05
N ARG A 271 -0.38 -2.21 10.17
CA ARG A 271 0.28 -2.92 11.28
C ARG A 271 0.77 -4.30 10.86
N VAL A 272 -0.02 -5.03 10.06
CA VAL A 272 0.41 -6.35 9.56
C VAL A 272 1.58 -6.20 8.57
N SER A 273 1.53 -5.22 7.66
CA SER A 273 2.60 -5.01 6.68
C SER A 273 3.93 -4.63 7.33
N ALA A 274 3.90 -3.88 8.43
CA ALA A 274 5.11 -3.47 9.16
C ALA A 274 5.99 -4.66 9.62
N PHE A 275 5.39 -5.82 9.89
CA PHE A 275 6.12 -7.03 10.30
C PHE A 275 6.47 -7.98 9.15
N ARG A 276 6.07 -7.68 7.92
CA ARG A 276 6.14 -8.60 6.77
C ARG A 276 6.93 -8.05 5.58
N TYR A 277 7.33 -6.79 5.64
CA TYR A 277 8.14 -6.19 4.59
C TYR A 277 9.55 -6.79 4.55
N VAL A 278 10.01 -7.07 3.33
CA VAL A 278 11.38 -7.44 2.99
C VAL A 278 11.78 -6.69 1.73
N ASP A 279 13.06 -6.32 1.62
CA ASP A 279 13.58 -5.71 0.39
C ASP A 279 13.47 -6.70 -0.78
N GLY A 280 13.22 -6.18 -1.97
CA GLY A 280 13.18 -7.00 -3.18
C GLY A 280 14.54 -7.57 -3.56
N PRO A 281 14.58 -8.61 -4.42
CA PRO A 281 15.82 -9.26 -4.83
C PRO A 281 16.82 -8.31 -5.51
N ILE A 282 16.39 -7.38 -6.38
CA ILE A 282 17.28 -6.42 -7.06
C ILE A 282 17.85 -5.45 -6.03
N THR A 283 16.98 -4.89 -5.18
CA THR A 283 17.38 -4.00 -4.08
C THR A 283 18.43 -4.68 -3.20
N THR A 284 18.18 -5.93 -2.79
CA THR A 284 19.09 -6.72 -1.96
C THR A 284 20.44 -6.95 -2.65
N LYS A 285 20.42 -7.30 -3.94
CA LYS A 285 21.63 -7.53 -4.75
C LYS A 285 22.50 -6.27 -4.82
N VAL A 286 21.90 -5.11 -5.10
CA VAL A 286 22.64 -3.84 -5.19
C VAL A 286 23.22 -3.48 -3.82
N LEU A 287 22.44 -3.58 -2.74
CA LEU A 287 22.92 -3.29 -1.37
C LEU A 287 24.06 -4.22 -0.93
N GLN A 288 24.05 -5.49 -1.33
CA GLN A 288 25.14 -6.43 -1.04
C GLN A 288 26.41 -6.07 -1.81
N ALA A 289 26.31 -5.75 -3.11
CA ALA A 289 27.44 -5.30 -3.92
C ALA A 289 28.05 -4.00 -3.36
N SER A 290 27.21 -3.06 -2.91
CA SER A 290 27.62 -1.82 -2.25
C SER A 290 28.48 -2.10 -1.01
N LYS A 291 28.02 -3.01 -0.14
CA LYS A 291 28.72 -3.39 1.10
C LYS A 291 30.06 -4.07 0.83
N ASN A 292 30.14 -4.90 -0.20
CA ASN A 292 31.38 -5.61 -0.54
C ASN A 292 32.47 -4.67 -1.09
N ARG A 293 32.09 -3.60 -1.80
CA ARG A 293 33.05 -2.56 -2.25
C ARG A 293 33.62 -1.70 -1.11
N LEU A 294 32.95 -1.68 0.04
CA LEU A 294 33.36 -0.93 1.23
C LEU A 294 34.25 -1.75 2.19
N ARG A 295 34.47 -3.04 1.91
CA ARG A 295 35.34 -3.94 2.69
C ARG A 295 36.66 -4.14 1.97
#